data_AF-A0A9X8VES6-F1
#
_entry.id   AF-A0A9X8VES6-F1
#
_cell.length_a   1.000
_cell.length_b   1.000
_cell.length_c   1.000
_cell.angle_alpha   90.00
_cell.angle_beta   90.00
_cell.angle_gamma   90.00
#
_symmetry.space_group_name_H-M   'P 1'
#
loop_
_entity.id
_entity.type
_entity.pdbx_description
1 polymer ?
#
loop_
_entity_poly.entity_id
_entity_poly.type
_entity_poly.pdbx_seq_one_letter_code
_entity_poly.pdbx_strand_id
1 'polypeptide(L)'
;QESACPACGGDLSPLGCDISEQLELISSAFKVIETQRPKLSCCRCDTIVQSPMPSKPLERSYAGPGLLARIVTAKFAEHTPHYRQSEIYRRQGVELSRATLGRWSGAVSELLEPLYDLLREYVLMPGKVHTDDIPVPVQAPGSGKTRTGRLWVYVRDDRNAGSVMPAAVWFAYSPDRKGLHPQQHLAGYSGVLQADAYGGYNALYENGRITEAACMAHARRKIHDVHARTPTDITTEALRRIGELYAIEAEIRCSPAEKRLSVRKVKTVPRMQSLYEWVQTQMKTLSRHSELTKAFTYALNQWPALTYYADDGWAEADNNIAENALRMVSLGRKNFLFFGCDLGGERGALLYSLIGT
;
A
#
# COMPACT_ATOMS: atom_id res chain seq x y z
N GLN A 1 -17.27 -41.32 2.50
CA GLN A 1 -16.70 -42.55 1.89
C GLN A 1 -17.77 -43.11 0.96
N GLU A 2 -17.39 -43.53 -0.25
CA GLU A 2 -18.32 -44.19 -1.16
C GLU A 2 -18.62 -45.60 -0.65
N SER A 3 -19.89 -45.98 -0.58
CA SER A 3 -20.34 -47.28 -0.07
C SER A 3 -20.50 -48.33 -1.17
N ALA A 4 -20.37 -47.96 -2.44
CA ALA A 4 -20.50 -48.83 -3.60
C ALA A 4 -19.65 -48.32 -4.76
N CYS A 5 -19.27 -49.19 -5.69
CA CYS A 5 -18.47 -48.83 -6.86
C CYS A 5 -19.24 -47.86 -7.77
N PRO A 6 -18.66 -46.69 -8.12
CA PRO A 6 -19.33 -45.71 -8.99
C PRO A 6 -19.49 -46.20 -10.43
N ALA A 7 -18.71 -47.20 -10.86
CA ALA A 7 -18.76 -47.74 -12.21
C ALA A 7 -19.79 -48.86 -12.39
N CYS A 8 -19.99 -49.74 -11.39
CA CYS A 8 -20.84 -50.93 -11.54
C CYS A 8 -21.78 -51.21 -10.35
N GLY A 9 -21.76 -50.39 -9.29
CA GLY A 9 -22.55 -50.58 -8.08
C GLY A 9 -22.14 -51.76 -7.20
N GLY A 10 -21.02 -52.44 -7.52
CA GLY A 10 -20.51 -53.56 -6.73
C GLY A 10 -19.85 -53.16 -5.42
N ASP A 11 -19.70 -54.13 -4.51
CA ASP A 11 -19.06 -53.94 -3.21
C ASP A 11 -17.58 -53.56 -3.35
N LEU A 12 -17.08 -52.81 -2.37
CA LEU A 12 -15.72 -52.27 -2.33
C LEU A 12 -14.91 -52.96 -1.24
N SER A 13 -13.69 -53.40 -1.58
CA SER A 13 -12.72 -54.00 -0.65
C SER A 13 -11.52 -53.08 -0.42
N PRO A 14 -10.93 -53.03 0.79
CA PRO A 14 -9.72 -52.25 1.04
C PRO A 14 -8.52 -52.75 0.21
N LEU A 15 -7.84 -51.83 -0.47
CA LEU A 15 -6.63 -52.11 -1.27
C LEU A 15 -5.36 -51.52 -0.63
N GLY A 16 -5.47 -50.35 -0.03
CA GLY A 16 -4.34 -49.65 0.60
C GLY A 16 -4.72 -48.24 1.05
N CYS A 17 -3.75 -47.43 1.43
CA CYS A 17 -4.00 -46.03 1.81
C CYS A 17 -2.85 -45.14 1.35
N ASP A 18 -3.17 -44.03 0.69
CA ASP A 18 -2.18 -42.97 0.51
C ASP A 18 -2.20 -42.05 1.72
N ILE A 19 -1.02 -41.76 2.26
CA ILE A 19 -0.84 -40.83 3.37
C ILE A 19 -0.15 -39.59 2.82
N SER A 20 -0.62 -38.41 3.20
CA SER A 20 0.06 -37.15 2.92
C SER A 20 0.05 -36.25 4.13
N GLU A 21 1.16 -35.56 4.36
CA GLU A 21 1.34 -34.66 5.49
C GLU A 21 1.34 -33.20 5.03
N GLN A 22 0.86 -32.33 5.92
CA GLN A 22 0.92 -30.88 5.76
C GLN A 22 1.31 -30.23 7.09
N LEU A 23 2.33 -29.39 7.06
CA LEU A 23 2.74 -28.55 8.19
C LEU A 23 1.85 -27.31 8.24
N GLU A 24 1.09 -27.16 9.31
CA GLU A 24 0.16 -26.06 9.53
C GLU A 24 0.49 -25.31 10.82
N LEU A 25 0.12 -24.03 10.88
CA LEU A 25 0.12 -23.24 12.10
C LEU A 25 -1.32 -22.97 12.54
N ILE A 26 -1.76 -23.65 13.61
CA ILE A 26 -3.12 -23.51 14.16
C ILE A 26 -3.00 -22.95 15.58
N SER A 27 -3.63 -21.81 15.83
CA SER A 27 -3.62 -21.15 17.16
C SER A 27 -2.20 -20.96 17.70
N SER A 28 -1.27 -20.53 16.84
CA SER A 28 0.15 -20.32 17.16
C SER A 28 0.96 -21.58 17.50
N ALA A 29 0.40 -22.77 17.30
CA ALA A 29 1.12 -24.04 17.44
C ALA A 29 1.32 -24.70 16.08
N PHE A 30 2.54 -25.19 15.83
CA PHE A 30 2.80 -26.03 14.66
C PHE A 30 2.13 -27.39 14.83
N LYS A 31 1.45 -27.83 13.78
CA LYS A 31 0.79 -29.13 13.72
C LYS A 31 1.08 -29.78 12.38
N VAL A 32 1.23 -31.10 12.38
CA VAL A 32 1.22 -31.91 11.16
C VAL A 32 -0.20 -32.43 10.97
N ILE A 33 -0.82 -32.04 9.87
CA ILE A 33 -2.11 -32.57 9.44
C ILE A 33 -1.82 -33.74 8.51
N GLU A 34 -2.10 -34.95 8.98
CA GLU A 34 -2.03 -36.16 8.18
C GLU A 34 -3.38 -36.40 7.51
N THR A 35 -3.39 -36.47 6.18
CA THR A 35 -4.56 -36.86 5.39
C THR A 35 -4.35 -38.27 4.87
N GLN A 36 -5.18 -39.19 5.38
CA GLN A 36 -5.25 -40.58 4.93
C GLN A 36 -6.35 -40.72 3.89
N ARG A 37 -6.01 -41.30 2.73
CA ARG A 37 -6.94 -41.54 1.62
C ARG A 37 -6.97 -43.03 1.30
N PRO A 38 -7.89 -43.80 1.90
CA PRO A 38 -8.06 -45.21 1.61
C PRO A 38 -8.37 -45.44 0.14
N LYS A 39 -7.65 -46.38 -0.47
CA LYS A 39 -7.91 -46.94 -1.79
C LYS A 39 -8.77 -48.18 -1.61
N LEU A 40 -9.87 -48.23 -2.34
CA LEU A 40 -10.76 -49.37 -2.39
C LEU A 40 -10.74 -49.96 -3.79
N SER A 41 -10.86 -51.28 -3.93
CA SER A 41 -11.03 -51.94 -5.23
C SER A 41 -12.40 -52.61 -5.29
N CYS A 42 -13.09 -52.46 -6.43
CA CYS A 42 -14.37 -53.11 -6.65
C CYS A 42 -14.20 -54.61 -6.88
N CYS A 43 -14.93 -55.42 -6.12
CA CYS A 43 -14.88 -56.88 -6.21
C CYS A 43 -15.48 -57.46 -7.50
N ARG A 44 -16.10 -56.63 -8.36
CA ARG A 44 -16.75 -57.06 -9.62
C ARG A 44 -16.00 -56.65 -10.88
N CYS A 45 -15.44 -55.45 -10.91
CA CYS A 45 -14.88 -54.86 -12.12
C CYS A 45 -13.48 -54.26 -11.92
N ASP A 46 -12.84 -54.56 -10.78
CA ASP A 46 -11.48 -54.14 -10.41
C ASP A 46 -11.20 -52.63 -10.45
N THR A 47 -12.26 -51.81 -10.50
CA THR A 47 -12.14 -50.34 -10.49
C THR A 47 -11.66 -49.87 -9.13
N ILE A 48 -10.58 -49.07 -9.12
CA ILE A 48 -10.03 -48.46 -7.92
C ILE A 48 -10.78 -47.16 -7.62
N VAL A 49 -11.31 -47.07 -6.41
CA VAL A 49 -12.01 -45.91 -5.88
C VAL A 49 -11.18 -45.29 -4.77
N GLN A 50 -10.92 -43.99 -4.87
CA GLN A 50 -10.20 -43.23 -3.85
C GLN A 50 -10.72 -41.80 -3.82
N SER A 51 -10.88 -41.22 -2.63
CA SER A 51 -11.23 -39.80 -2.53
C SER A 51 -10.11 -38.90 -3.07
N PRO A 52 -10.45 -37.81 -3.78
CA PRO A 52 -9.45 -36.88 -4.29
C PRO A 52 -8.63 -36.25 -3.16
N MET A 53 -7.43 -35.77 -3.49
CA MET A 53 -6.62 -35.02 -2.52
C MET A 53 -7.37 -33.73 -2.15
N PRO A 54 -7.43 -33.33 -0.87
CA PRO A 54 -7.84 -31.97 -0.52
C PRO A 54 -6.99 -30.95 -1.28
N SER A 55 -7.62 -29.85 -1.71
CA SER A 55 -6.90 -28.76 -2.39
C SER A 55 -5.83 -28.19 -1.48
N LYS A 56 -4.61 -28.02 -2.01
CA LYS A 56 -3.51 -27.34 -1.33
C LYS A 56 -3.30 -25.97 -1.95
N PRO A 57 -2.96 -24.93 -1.18
CA PRO A 57 -2.67 -23.61 -1.75
C PRO A 57 -1.51 -23.63 -2.73
N LEU A 58 -0.48 -24.43 -2.43
CA LEU A 58 0.71 -24.60 -3.27
C LEU A 58 0.87 -26.09 -3.62
N GLU A 59 0.88 -26.40 -4.91
CA GLU A 59 1.14 -27.75 -5.39
C GLU A 59 2.52 -28.25 -4.96
N ARG A 60 2.60 -29.54 -4.62
CA ARG A 60 3.85 -30.21 -4.19
C ARG A 60 4.53 -29.58 -2.97
N SER A 61 3.85 -28.69 -2.26
CA SER A 61 4.28 -28.13 -0.99
C SER A 61 3.62 -28.87 0.17
N TYR A 62 4.34 -29.00 1.27
CA TYR A 62 3.78 -29.46 2.55
C TYR A 62 3.29 -28.29 3.42
N ALA A 63 3.42 -27.04 2.98
CA ALA A 63 2.93 -25.90 3.77
C ALA A 63 1.39 -25.80 3.76
N GLY A 64 0.82 -25.60 4.94
CA GLY A 64 -0.57 -25.26 5.18
C GLY A 64 -0.90 -23.79 4.87
N PRO A 65 -2.16 -23.48 4.50
CA PRO A 65 -2.60 -22.09 4.31
C PRO A 65 -2.34 -21.19 5.52
N GLY A 66 -2.53 -21.66 6.76
CA GLY A 66 -2.29 -20.87 7.97
C GLY A 66 -0.81 -20.51 8.16
N LEU A 67 0.09 -21.46 7.89
CA LEU A 67 1.54 -21.24 7.88
C LEU A 67 1.94 -20.24 6.79
N LEU A 68 1.42 -20.40 5.58
CA LEU A 68 1.69 -19.47 4.47
C LEU A 68 1.24 -18.05 4.80
N ALA A 69 0.02 -17.90 5.32
CA ALA A 69 -0.52 -16.63 5.79
C ALA A 69 0.38 -16.02 6.90
N ARG A 70 0.77 -16.82 7.90
CA ARG A 70 1.67 -16.36 8.96
C ARG A 70 2.98 -15.82 8.40
N ILE A 71 3.61 -16.52 7.44
CA ILE A 71 4.91 -16.13 6.89
C ILE A 71 4.85 -14.75 6.24
N VAL A 72 3.82 -14.50 5.42
CA VAL A 72 3.67 -13.21 4.74
C VAL A 72 3.23 -12.11 5.71
N THR A 73 2.26 -12.35 6.59
CA THR A 73 1.83 -11.35 7.60
C THR A 73 2.98 -10.99 8.54
N ALA A 74 3.74 -11.97 9.03
CA ALA A 74 4.91 -11.73 9.87
C ALA A 74 5.92 -10.80 9.17
N LYS A 75 6.12 -10.97 7.87
CA LYS A 75 7.10 -10.16 7.13
C LYS A 75 6.60 -8.76 6.82
N PHE A 76 5.39 -8.64 6.30
CA PHE A 76 4.89 -7.41 5.69
C PHE A 76 4.04 -6.56 6.65
N ALA A 77 3.30 -7.18 7.58
CA ALA A 77 2.56 -6.48 8.62
C ALA A 77 3.40 -6.27 9.90
N GLU A 78 4.13 -7.29 10.34
CA GLU A 78 4.88 -7.26 11.61
C GLU A 78 6.38 -6.98 11.42
N HIS A 79 6.83 -6.79 10.18
CA HIS A 79 8.20 -6.43 9.83
C HIS A 79 9.26 -7.43 10.33
N THR A 80 8.90 -8.71 10.47
CA THR A 80 9.78 -9.79 10.91
C THR A 80 10.45 -10.44 9.70
N PRO A 81 11.77 -10.24 9.49
CA PRO A 81 12.47 -10.79 8.34
C PRO A 81 12.55 -12.31 8.41
N HIS A 82 12.67 -12.97 7.25
CA HIS A 82 12.63 -14.43 7.14
C HIS A 82 13.69 -15.16 7.99
N TYR A 83 14.87 -14.56 8.22
CA TYR A 83 15.87 -15.16 9.13
C TYR A 83 15.37 -15.23 10.58
N ARG A 84 14.69 -14.16 11.04
CA ARG A 84 14.12 -14.09 12.39
C ARG A 84 12.92 -15.02 12.52
N GLN A 85 12.10 -15.14 11.47
CA GLN A 85 11.03 -16.13 11.44
C GLN A 85 11.59 -17.56 11.56
N SER A 86 12.64 -17.90 10.79
CA SER A 86 13.31 -19.21 10.86
C SER A 86 13.80 -19.54 12.27
N GLU A 87 14.39 -18.58 12.98
CA GLU A 87 14.82 -18.75 14.37
C GLU A 87 13.65 -18.90 15.35
N ILE A 88 12.56 -18.14 15.16
CA ILE A 88 11.35 -18.26 15.96
C ILE A 88 10.75 -19.66 15.80
N TYR A 89 10.65 -20.17 14.58
CA TYR A 89 10.08 -21.50 14.30
C TYR A 89 10.98 -22.61 14.83
N ARG A 90 12.31 -22.46 14.78
CA ARG A 90 13.25 -23.42 15.38
C ARG A 90 13.04 -23.56 16.89
N ARG A 91 12.76 -22.45 17.60
CA ARG A 91 12.43 -22.50 19.05
C ARG A 91 11.13 -23.25 19.35
N GLN A 92 10.29 -23.48 18.35
CA GLN A 92 9.07 -24.29 18.44
C GLN A 92 9.27 -25.71 17.89
N GLY A 93 10.51 -26.13 17.63
CA GLY A 93 10.84 -27.47 17.13
C GLY A 93 10.70 -27.64 15.61
N VAL A 94 10.50 -26.56 14.85
CA VAL A 94 10.29 -26.61 13.39
C VAL A 94 11.43 -25.91 12.65
N GLU A 95 12.17 -26.67 11.84
CA GLU A 95 13.28 -26.14 11.04
C GLU A 95 12.85 -25.75 9.63
N LEU A 96 12.71 -24.44 9.39
CA LEU A 96 12.41 -23.89 8.07
C LEU A 96 13.54 -22.97 7.61
N SER A 97 14.14 -23.26 6.45
CA SER A 97 15.21 -22.44 5.90
C SER A 97 14.69 -21.11 5.33
N ARG A 98 15.55 -20.07 5.36
CA ARG A 98 15.24 -18.75 4.76
C ARG A 98 14.84 -18.85 3.29
N ALA A 99 15.49 -19.73 2.54
CA ALA A 99 15.19 -19.97 1.13
C ALA A 99 13.77 -20.53 0.94
N THR A 100 13.34 -21.45 1.81
CA THR A 100 11.99 -22.00 1.79
C THR A 100 10.94 -20.94 2.09
N LEU A 101 11.15 -20.13 3.14
CA LEU A 101 10.26 -19.01 3.48
C LEU A 101 10.16 -17.97 2.34
N GLY A 102 11.29 -17.68 1.68
CA GLY A 102 11.35 -16.80 0.52
C GLY A 102 10.57 -17.36 -0.68
N ARG A 103 10.77 -18.63 -1.02
CA ARG A 103 10.02 -19.30 -2.11
C ARG A 103 8.53 -19.32 -1.84
N TRP A 104 8.11 -19.68 -0.63
CA TRP A 104 6.69 -19.67 -0.26
C TRP A 104 6.09 -18.27 -0.28
N SER A 105 6.82 -17.24 0.16
CA SER A 105 6.33 -15.86 0.04
C SER A 105 6.10 -15.45 -1.42
N GLY A 106 6.99 -15.87 -2.33
CA GLY A 106 6.83 -15.64 -3.77
C GLY A 106 5.64 -16.40 -4.37
N ALA A 107 5.48 -17.66 -4.02
CA ALA A 107 4.37 -18.47 -4.50
C ALA A 107 3.02 -17.97 -3.96
N VAL A 108 2.98 -17.46 -2.72
CA VAL A 108 1.79 -16.80 -2.16
C VAL A 108 1.48 -15.51 -2.92
N SER A 109 2.48 -14.68 -3.26
CA SER A 109 2.21 -13.48 -4.06
C SER A 109 1.67 -13.80 -5.45
N GLU A 110 2.14 -14.87 -6.10
CA GLU A 110 1.61 -15.33 -7.39
C GLU A 110 0.15 -15.79 -7.26
N LEU A 111 -0.17 -16.57 -6.23
CA LEU A 111 -1.54 -17.02 -5.97
C LEU A 111 -2.52 -15.86 -5.74
N LEU A 112 -2.03 -14.75 -5.17
CA LEU A 112 -2.82 -13.59 -4.80
C LEU A 112 -2.88 -12.49 -5.88
N GLU A 113 -2.21 -12.68 -7.02
CA GLU A 113 -2.18 -11.71 -8.13
C GLU A 113 -3.59 -11.29 -8.62
N PRO A 114 -4.57 -12.20 -8.78
CA PRO A 114 -5.93 -11.79 -9.18
C PRO A 114 -6.60 -10.84 -8.18
N LEU A 115 -6.34 -10.99 -6.88
CA LEU A 115 -6.86 -10.07 -5.85
C LEU A 115 -6.17 -8.72 -5.90
N TYR A 116 -4.87 -8.71 -6.21
CA TYR A 116 -4.10 -7.49 -6.39
C TYR A 116 -4.56 -6.69 -7.61
N ASP A 117 -4.88 -7.35 -8.72
CA ASP A 117 -5.46 -6.70 -9.90
C ASP A 117 -6.85 -6.09 -9.60
N LEU A 118 -7.74 -6.85 -8.92
CA LEU A 118 -9.04 -6.33 -8.49
C LEU A 118 -8.90 -5.15 -7.52
N LEU A 119 -7.92 -5.21 -6.61
CA LEU A 119 -7.62 -4.12 -5.69
C LEU A 119 -7.14 -2.86 -6.42
N ARG A 120 -6.26 -3.01 -7.43
CA ARG A 120 -5.84 -1.91 -8.30
C ARG A 120 -7.05 -1.27 -8.98
N GLU A 121 -7.93 -2.07 -9.58
CA GLU A 121 -9.15 -1.58 -10.24
C GLU A 121 -10.05 -0.82 -9.26
N TYR A 122 -10.24 -1.34 -8.04
CA TYR A 122 -11.03 -0.70 -7.00
C TYR A 122 -10.44 0.64 -6.55
N VAL A 123 -9.13 0.68 -6.26
CA VAL A 123 -8.43 1.92 -5.86
C VAL A 123 -8.53 2.98 -6.96
N LEU A 124 -8.36 2.56 -8.22
CA LEU A 124 -8.36 3.44 -9.40
C LEU A 124 -9.74 3.67 -10.03
N MET A 125 -10.84 3.31 -9.36
CA MET A 125 -12.16 3.78 -9.79
C MET A 125 -12.17 5.33 -9.84
N PRO A 126 -13.03 5.95 -10.67
CA PRO A 126 -13.15 7.41 -10.69
C PRO A 126 -13.43 8.00 -9.30
N GLY A 127 -12.82 9.14 -9.00
CA GLY A 127 -12.91 9.78 -7.68
C GLY A 127 -11.64 10.52 -7.32
N LYS A 128 -11.23 10.44 -6.04
CA LYS A 128 -9.97 10.99 -5.54
C LYS A 128 -9.04 9.85 -5.12
N VAL A 129 -7.79 9.93 -5.55
CA VAL A 129 -6.72 9.01 -5.15
C VAL A 129 -5.55 9.81 -4.60
N HIS A 130 -5.07 9.42 -3.44
CA HIS A 130 -3.82 9.93 -2.87
C HIS A 130 -2.64 9.17 -3.45
N THR A 131 -1.54 9.83 -3.78
CA THR A 131 -0.31 9.17 -4.26
C THR A 131 0.95 9.75 -3.64
N ASP A 132 1.94 8.89 -3.41
CA ASP A 132 3.29 9.26 -3.00
C ASP A 132 4.25 8.09 -3.33
N ASP A 133 5.54 8.22 -3.05
CA ASP A 133 6.53 7.20 -3.30
C ASP A 133 7.59 7.10 -2.20
N ILE A 134 8.09 5.89 -1.95
CA ILE A 134 9.18 5.65 -1.00
C ILE A 134 10.36 4.92 -1.68
N PRO A 135 11.60 5.34 -1.45
CA PRO A 135 12.76 4.65 -2.00
C PRO A 135 12.96 3.30 -1.31
N VAL A 136 13.25 2.26 -2.08
CA VAL A 136 13.57 0.92 -1.58
C VAL A 136 14.91 0.44 -2.14
N PRO A 137 15.84 -0.05 -1.29
CA PRO A 137 17.09 -0.64 -1.76
C PRO A 137 16.82 -1.98 -2.45
N VAL A 138 17.44 -2.19 -3.60
CA VAL A 138 17.34 -3.42 -4.39
C VAL A 138 18.75 -3.89 -4.75
N GLN A 139 19.05 -5.17 -4.57
CA GLN A 139 20.37 -5.70 -4.91
C GLN A 139 20.68 -5.50 -6.39
N ALA A 140 21.93 -5.13 -6.67
CA ALA A 140 22.51 -5.11 -8.00
C ALA A 140 23.62 -6.18 -8.04
N PRO A 141 23.31 -7.43 -8.44
CA PRO A 141 24.25 -8.54 -8.44
C PRO A 141 25.57 -8.19 -9.15
N GLY A 142 26.69 -8.65 -8.60
CA GLY A 142 28.04 -8.38 -9.12
C GLY A 142 28.65 -7.03 -8.72
N SER A 143 27.85 -6.07 -8.25
CA SER A 143 28.36 -4.72 -7.89
C SER A 143 28.77 -4.55 -6.42
N GLY A 144 28.35 -5.47 -5.54
CA GLY A 144 28.45 -5.30 -4.07
C GLY A 144 27.60 -4.16 -3.50
N LYS A 145 26.74 -3.52 -4.32
CA LYS A 145 25.92 -2.37 -3.96
C LYS A 145 24.43 -2.66 -4.16
N THR A 146 23.61 -1.73 -3.68
CA THR A 146 22.19 -1.67 -4.01
C THR A 146 21.93 -0.52 -4.98
N ARG A 147 20.92 -0.69 -5.83
CA ARG A 147 20.26 0.40 -6.55
C ARG A 147 19.01 0.82 -5.79
N THR A 148 18.49 1.99 -6.12
CA THR A 148 17.27 2.52 -5.50
C THR A 148 16.08 2.32 -6.41
N GLY A 149 15.23 1.34 -6.09
CA GLY A 149 13.88 1.23 -6.66
C GLY A 149 12.89 2.10 -5.90
N ARG A 150 11.64 2.13 -6.36
CA ARG A 150 10.53 2.84 -5.70
C ARG A 150 9.35 1.91 -5.45
N LEU A 151 8.70 2.13 -4.31
CA LEU A 151 7.32 1.70 -4.10
C LEU A 151 6.46 2.95 -4.15
N TRP A 152 5.58 3.01 -5.14
CA TRP A 152 4.52 4.00 -5.28
C TRP A 152 3.34 3.52 -4.48
N VAL A 153 2.64 4.45 -3.83
CA VAL A 153 1.40 4.16 -3.11
C VAL A 153 0.26 4.91 -3.77
N TYR A 154 -0.90 4.27 -3.87
CA TYR A 154 -2.15 4.85 -4.31
C TYR A 154 -3.19 4.49 -3.25
N VAL A 155 -3.79 5.49 -2.61
CA VAL A 155 -4.74 5.28 -1.52
C VAL A 155 -6.09 5.88 -1.87
N ARG A 156 -7.12 5.04 -1.78
CA ARG A 156 -8.51 5.45 -1.79
C ARG A 156 -9.01 5.39 -0.34
N ASP A 157 -9.15 6.55 0.29
CA ASP A 157 -9.69 6.67 1.63
C ASP A 157 -10.46 7.99 1.76
N ASP A 158 -11.77 7.89 1.65
CA ASP A 158 -12.70 9.02 1.73
C ASP A 158 -13.49 9.05 3.04
N ARG A 159 -13.04 8.31 4.06
CA ARG A 159 -13.71 8.29 5.37
C ARG A 159 -13.73 9.67 6.03
N ASN A 160 -12.70 10.50 5.80
CA ASN A 160 -12.68 11.91 6.22
C ASN A 160 -13.77 12.76 5.57
N ALA A 161 -14.30 12.33 4.41
CA ALA A 161 -15.44 12.94 3.71
C ALA A 161 -16.78 12.27 4.06
N GLY A 162 -16.82 11.44 5.11
CA GLY A 162 -18.02 10.71 5.52
C GLY A 162 -18.37 9.51 4.62
N SER A 163 -17.45 9.07 3.75
CA SER A 163 -17.67 7.87 2.93
C SER A 163 -17.78 6.61 3.77
N VAL A 164 -18.70 5.73 3.38
CA VAL A 164 -18.83 4.35 3.90
C VAL A 164 -18.12 3.32 3.02
N MET A 165 -17.53 3.75 1.89
CA MET A 165 -16.75 2.85 1.04
C MET A 165 -15.49 2.37 1.79
N PRO A 166 -15.14 1.07 1.68
CA PRO A 166 -13.90 0.56 2.28
C PRO A 166 -12.68 1.32 1.81
N ALA A 167 -11.83 1.75 2.75
CA ALA A 167 -10.53 2.31 2.41
C ALA A 167 -9.63 1.19 1.87
N ALA A 168 -8.78 1.53 0.91
CA ALA A 168 -7.89 0.59 0.27
C ALA A 168 -6.58 1.26 -0.17
N VAL A 169 -5.52 0.46 -0.19
CA VAL A 169 -4.20 0.90 -0.66
C VAL A 169 -3.65 -0.06 -1.70
N TRP A 170 -3.18 0.49 -2.79
CA TRP A 170 -2.46 -0.21 -3.83
C TRP A 170 -1.03 0.31 -3.90
N PHE A 171 -0.06 -0.60 -3.80
CA PHE A 171 1.34 -0.31 -4.03
C PHE A 171 1.78 -0.84 -5.38
N ALA A 172 2.58 -0.05 -6.09
CA ALA A 172 3.23 -0.47 -7.33
C ALA A 172 4.75 -0.32 -7.20
N TYR A 173 5.51 -1.25 -7.80
CA TYR A 173 6.96 -1.19 -7.79
C TYR A 173 7.51 -0.64 -9.11
N SER A 174 8.61 0.11 -9.03
CA SER A 174 9.42 0.44 -10.21
C SER A 174 10.93 0.43 -9.91
N PRO A 175 11.78 0.17 -10.92
CA PRO A 175 13.23 0.10 -10.74
C PRO A 175 13.91 1.46 -10.52
N ASP A 176 13.23 2.57 -10.82
CA ASP A 176 13.69 3.94 -10.63
C ASP A 176 12.51 4.90 -10.35
N ARG A 177 12.79 6.20 -10.17
CA ARG A 177 11.78 7.24 -9.89
C ARG A 177 11.44 8.08 -11.13
N LYS A 178 11.29 7.48 -12.31
CA LYS A 178 10.87 8.24 -13.50
C LYS A 178 9.35 8.46 -13.52
N GLY A 179 8.92 9.60 -14.06
CA GLY A 179 7.50 9.93 -14.23
C GLY A 179 6.73 8.98 -15.16
N LEU A 180 7.43 8.24 -16.03
CA LEU A 180 6.90 7.14 -16.83
C LEU A 180 6.08 6.13 -15.99
N HIS A 181 6.54 5.81 -14.78
CA HIS A 181 5.90 4.77 -13.96
C HIS A 181 4.51 5.21 -13.49
N PRO A 182 4.33 6.35 -12.80
CA PRO A 182 2.99 6.80 -12.45
C PRO A 182 2.11 7.10 -13.68
N GLN A 183 2.69 7.49 -14.83
CA GLN A 183 1.95 7.59 -16.10
C GLN A 183 1.38 6.25 -16.57
N GLN A 184 2.14 5.17 -16.47
CA GLN A 184 1.67 3.82 -16.80
C GLN A 184 0.65 3.32 -15.76
N HIS A 185 0.94 3.49 -14.48
CA HIS A 185 0.04 3.07 -13.39
C HIS A 185 -1.33 3.74 -13.49
N LEU A 186 -1.36 5.03 -13.84
CA LEU A 186 -2.57 5.84 -13.92
C LEU A 186 -3.07 6.00 -15.36
N ALA A 187 -2.65 5.17 -16.32
CA ALA A 187 -3.00 5.34 -17.73
C ALA A 187 -4.51 5.33 -18.00
N GLY A 188 -5.29 4.55 -17.22
CA GLY A 188 -6.75 4.49 -17.32
C GLY A 188 -7.52 5.34 -16.30
N TYR A 189 -6.84 5.98 -15.35
CA TYR A 189 -7.48 6.71 -14.25
C TYR A 189 -8.04 8.08 -14.67
N SER A 190 -9.16 8.51 -14.10
CA SER A 190 -9.68 9.87 -14.29
C SER A 190 -10.27 10.37 -12.98
N GLY A 191 -10.01 11.62 -12.62
CA GLY A 191 -10.44 12.20 -11.35
C GLY A 191 -9.38 13.07 -10.70
N VAL A 192 -9.41 13.14 -9.38
CA VAL A 192 -8.50 13.96 -8.57
C VAL A 192 -7.31 13.12 -8.15
N LEU A 193 -6.09 13.59 -8.42
CA LEU A 193 -4.87 13.00 -7.89
C LEU A 193 -4.31 13.94 -6.82
N GLN A 194 -4.29 13.46 -5.58
CA GLN A 194 -3.78 14.19 -4.45
C GLN A 194 -2.33 13.76 -4.16
N ALA A 195 -1.39 14.68 -4.33
CA ALA A 195 0.04 14.37 -4.31
C ALA A 195 0.89 15.50 -3.70
N ASP A 196 2.17 15.22 -3.46
CA ASP A 196 3.17 16.28 -3.36
C ASP A 196 3.51 16.84 -4.75
N ALA A 197 4.22 17.96 -4.80
CA ALA A 197 4.62 18.61 -6.05
C ALA A 197 5.84 17.93 -6.70
N TYR A 198 5.83 16.61 -6.81
CA TYR A 198 6.85 15.86 -7.51
C TYR A 198 6.68 16.02 -9.03
N GLY A 199 7.66 16.63 -9.69
CA GLY A 199 7.58 16.98 -11.12
C GLY A 199 7.39 15.80 -12.08
N GLY A 200 7.59 14.55 -11.66
CA GLY A 200 7.27 13.38 -12.49
C GLY A 200 5.78 13.16 -12.70
N TYR A 201 4.92 13.83 -11.93
CA TYR A 201 3.47 13.82 -12.12
C TYR A 201 2.98 14.83 -13.16
N ASN A 202 3.78 15.83 -13.57
CA ASN A 202 3.32 16.94 -14.43
C ASN A 202 2.58 16.47 -15.70
N ALA A 203 3.12 15.47 -16.39
CA ALA A 203 2.54 14.92 -17.62
C ALA A 203 1.15 14.28 -17.41
N LEU A 204 0.79 13.91 -16.18
CA LEU A 204 -0.54 13.37 -15.85
C LEU A 204 -1.63 14.44 -15.96
N TYR A 205 -1.27 15.72 -15.74
CA TYR A 205 -2.21 16.83 -15.63
C TYR A 205 -2.45 17.55 -16.98
N GLU A 206 -1.55 17.38 -17.95
CA GLU A 206 -1.52 18.14 -19.21
C GLU A 206 -2.79 18.00 -20.06
N ASN A 207 -3.44 16.83 -20.05
CA ASN A 207 -4.64 16.56 -20.85
C ASN A 207 -5.96 16.80 -20.10
N GLY A 208 -5.91 17.27 -18.85
CA GLY A 208 -7.09 17.58 -18.04
C GLY A 208 -7.90 16.38 -17.54
N ARG A 209 -7.49 15.14 -17.86
CA ARG A 209 -8.13 13.92 -17.35
C ARG A 209 -7.94 13.75 -15.84
N ILE A 210 -6.78 14.17 -15.35
CA ILE A 210 -6.44 14.14 -13.93
C ILE A 210 -6.33 15.58 -13.44
N THR A 211 -7.09 15.89 -12.39
CA THR A 211 -7.02 17.18 -11.70
C THR A 211 -6.05 17.08 -10.53
N GLU A 212 -5.14 18.05 -10.45
CA GLU A 212 -4.11 18.10 -9.41
C GLU A 212 -4.66 18.69 -8.10
N ALA A 213 -4.48 17.97 -6.99
CA ALA A 213 -4.67 18.49 -5.64
C ALA A 213 -3.34 18.39 -4.87
N ALA A 214 -2.75 19.54 -4.51
CA ALA A 214 -1.46 19.57 -3.86
C ALA A 214 -1.56 19.43 -2.33
N CYS A 215 -0.46 19.02 -1.70
CA CYS A 215 -0.39 18.80 -0.26
C CYS A 215 -0.02 20.08 0.53
N MET A 216 -0.97 20.65 1.29
CA MET A 216 -0.70 21.80 2.17
C MET A 216 0.31 21.47 3.28
N ALA A 217 0.36 20.22 3.76
CA ALA A 217 1.34 19.81 4.77
C ALA A 217 2.78 19.93 4.24
N HIS A 218 3.03 19.66 2.96
CA HIS A 218 4.35 19.86 2.34
C HIS A 218 4.73 21.34 2.22
N ALA A 219 3.79 22.19 1.81
CA ALA A 219 4.00 23.65 1.78
C ALA A 219 4.29 24.20 3.18
N ARG A 220 3.49 23.80 4.18
CA ARG A 220 3.66 24.15 5.59
C ARG A 220 5.00 23.67 6.14
N ARG A 221 5.43 22.45 5.83
CA ARG A 221 6.70 21.86 6.32
C ARG A 221 7.90 22.73 5.93
N LYS A 222 7.94 23.23 4.70
CA LYS A 222 9.01 24.14 4.24
C LYS A 222 9.11 25.42 5.06
N ILE A 223 7.97 26.03 5.42
CA ILE A 223 7.92 27.22 6.28
C ILE A 223 8.33 26.86 7.71
N HIS A 224 7.82 25.74 8.22
CA HIS A 224 8.15 25.25 9.55
C HIS A 224 9.64 24.95 9.71
N ASP A 225 10.30 24.35 8.72
CA ASP A 225 11.73 24.04 8.78
C ASP A 225 12.59 25.32 8.89
N VAL A 226 12.15 26.41 8.27
CA VAL A 226 12.77 27.74 8.45
C VAL A 226 12.49 28.26 9.86
N HIS A 227 11.23 28.22 10.30
CA HIS A 227 10.83 28.67 11.64
C HIS A 227 11.60 27.95 12.75
N ALA A 228 11.71 26.62 12.68
CA ALA A 228 12.38 25.80 13.69
C ALA A 228 13.88 26.12 13.83
N ARG A 229 14.52 26.60 12.76
CA ARG A 229 15.92 27.07 12.79
C ARG A 229 16.04 28.51 13.25
N THR A 230 15.14 29.38 12.79
CA THR A 230 15.17 30.82 13.07
C THR A 230 13.75 31.37 13.07
N PRO A 231 13.08 31.41 14.24
CA PRO A 231 11.75 31.99 14.38
C PRO A 231 11.77 33.48 14.05
N THR A 232 10.78 33.92 13.29
CA THR A 232 10.50 35.33 12.98
C THR A 232 9.00 35.58 13.00
N ASP A 233 8.57 36.83 13.18
CA ASP A 233 7.15 37.20 13.14
C ASP A 233 6.47 36.76 11.83
N ILE A 234 7.19 36.83 10.70
CA ILE A 234 6.69 36.38 9.39
C ILE A 234 6.45 34.86 9.42
N THR A 235 7.41 34.07 9.88
CA THR A 235 7.23 32.61 9.95
C THR A 235 6.12 32.20 10.91
N THR A 236 6.01 32.87 12.06
CA THR A 236 4.95 32.63 13.05
C THR A 236 3.58 32.93 12.47
N GLU A 237 3.43 34.08 11.80
CA GLU A 237 2.16 34.49 11.19
C GLU A 237 1.76 33.58 10.04
N ALA A 238 2.71 33.15 9.19
CA ALA A 238 2.45 32.19 8.12
C ALA A 238 1.91 30.86 8.68
N LEU A 239 2.55 30.32 9.71
CA LEU A 239 2.12 29.07 10.36
C LEU A 239 0.77 29.22 11.06
N ARG A 240 0.52 30.38 11.69
CA ARG A 240 -0.76 30.70 12.32
C ARG A 240 -1.90 30.69 11.30
N ARG A 241 -1.74 31.40 10.17
CA ARG A 241 -2.72 31.45 9.07
C ARG A 241 -3.00 30.08 8.47
N ILE A 242 -1.98 29.27 8.22
CA ILE A 242 -2.17 27.89 7.77
C ILE A 242 -2.90 27.07 8.85
N GLY A 243 -2.58 27.28 10.13
CA GLY A 243 -3.26 26.65 11.26
C GLY A 243 -4.76 26.93 11.31
N GLU A 244 -5.20 28.14 10.95
CA GLU A 244 -6.62 28.47 10.85
C GLU A 244 -7.36 27.66 9.78
N LEU A 245 -6.71 27.36 8.65
CA LEU A 245 -7.29 26.48 7.62
C LEU A 245 -7.48 25.07 8.17
N TYR A 246 -6.48 24.55 8.87
CA TYR A 246 -6.55 23.24 9.51
C TYR A 246 -7.58 23.16 10.65
N ALA A 247 -7.80 24.26 11.37
CA ALA A 247 -8.86 24.33 12.38
C ALA A 247 -10.24 24.12 11.75
N ILE A 248 -10.50 24.73 10.58
CA ILE A 248 -11.75 24.53 9.83
C ILE A 248 -11.86 23.07 9.36
N GLU A 249 -10.79 22.50 8.81
CA GLU A 249 -10.78 21.10 8.37
C GLU A 249 -11.04 20.11 9.51
N ALA A 250 -10.59 20.42 10.73
CA ALA A 250 -10.88 19.63 11.90
C ALA A 250 -12.37 19.67 12.30
N GLU A 251 -13.03 20.83 12.16
CA GLU A 251 -14.47 20.98 12.46
C GLU A 251 -15.37 20.17 11.50
N ILE A 252 -14.95 20.02 10.23
CA ILE A 252 -15.76 19.39 9.18
C ILE A 252 -15.33 17.96 8.85
N ARG A 253 -14.32 17.42 9.53
CA ARG A 253 -13.87 16.04 9.33
C ARG A 253 -15.02 15.06 9.60
N CYS A 254 -15.09 13.99 8.81
CA CYS A 254 -16.16 12.99 8.82
C CYS A 254 -17.56 13.55 8.47
N SER A 255 -17.67 14.80 8.02
CA SER A 255 -18.90 15.32 7.42
C SER A 255 -18.98 14.93 5.93
N PRO A 256 -20.18 14.81 5.36
CA PRO A 256 -20.37 14.61 3.92
C PRO A 256 -19.68 15.68 3.07
N ALA A 257 -19.24 15.30 1.87
CA ALA A 257 -18.52 16.16 0.93
C ALA A 257 -19.25 17.50 0.66
N GLU A 258 -20.58 17.49 0.52
CA GLU A 258 -21.39 18.68 0.28
C GLU A 258 -21.30 19.67 1.45
N LYS A 259 -21.37 19.15 2.68
CA LYS A 259 -21.23 19.97 3.89
C LYS A 259 -19.82 20.53 3.99
N ARG A 260 -18.79 19.72 3.73
CA ARG A 260 -17.39 20.18 3.71
C ARG A 260 -17.21 21.33 2.73
N LEU A 261 -17.70 21.16 1.50
CA LEU A 261 -17.63 22.19 0.45
C LEU A 261 -18.34 23.47 0.86
N SER A 262 -19.56 23.38 1.40
CA SER A 262 -20.32 24.56 1.85
C SER A 262 -19.57 25.38 2.92
N VAL A 263 -18.97 24.71 3.91
CA VAL A 263 -18.18 25.37 4.96
C VAL A 263 -16.90 25.96 4.38
N ARG A 264 -16.22 25.25 3.48
CA ARG A 264 -15.00 25.73 2.83
C ARG A 264 -15.25 27.00 2.02
N LYS A 265 -16.33 27.09 1.26
CA LYS A 265 -16.70 28.30 0.53
C LYS A 265 -16.89 29.51 1.44
N VAL A 266 -17.52 29.32 2.60
CA VAL A 266 -17.80 30.43 3.54
C VAL A 266 -16.58 30.78 4.41
N LYS A 267 -15.85 29.79 4.92
CA LYS A 267 -14.79 29.99 5.92
C LYS A 267 -13.37 29.88 5.37
N THR A 268 -13.10 28.89 4.51
CA THR A 268 -11.76 28.54 4.02
C THR A 268 -11.31 29.46 2.89
N VAL A 269 -12.15 29.67 1.87
CA VAL A 269 -11.81 30.49 0.69
C VAL A 269 -11.36 31.91 1.06
N PRO A 270 -12.07 32.67 1.92
CA PRO A 270 -11.61 34.01 2.32
C PRO A 270 -10.26 34.00 3.05
N ARG A 271 -9.99 32.96 3.86
CA ARG A 271 -8.71 32.81 4.58
C ARG A 271 -7.56 32.43 3.66
N MET A 272 -7.82 31.59 2.67
CA MET A 272 -6.85 31.30 1.61
C MET A 272 -6.49 32.56 0.86
N GLN A 273 -7.48 33.34 0.43
CA GLN A 273 -7.24 34.60 -0.27
C GLN A 273 -6.40 35.57 0.58
N SER A 274 -6.75 35.73 1.86
CA SER A 274 -5.98 36.55 2.79
C SER A 274 -4.54 36.04 2.98
N LEU A 275 -4.33 34.72 3.05
CA LEU A 275 -2.99 34.12 3.12
C LEU A 275 -2.20 34.39 1.84
N TYR A 276 -2.81 34.25 0.66
CA TYR A 276 -2.18 34.51 -0.63
C TYR A 276 -1.65 35.94 -0.74
N GLU A 277 -2.52 36.92 -0.51
CA GLU A 277 -2.20 38.35 -0.59
C GLU A 277 -1.14 38.75 0.44
N TRP A 278 -1.24 38.19 1.65
CA TRP A 278 -0.24 38.41 2.68
C TRP A 278 1.12 37.84 2.29
N VAL A 279 1.19 36.60 1.78
CA VAL A 279 2.45 36.00 1.29
C VAL A 279 3.06 36.86 0.17
N GLN A 280 2.26 37.29 -0.80
CA GLN A 280 2.74 38.17 -1.88
C GLN A 280 3.28 39.51 -1.36
N THR A 281 2.69 40.05 -0.30
CA THR A 281 3.17 41.28 0.35
C THR A 281 4.52 41.05 1.05
N GLN A 282 4.68 39.96 1.79
CA GLN A 282 5.95 39.60 2.43
C GLN A 282 7.06 39.32 1.40
N MET A 283 6.72 38.74 0.25
CA MET A 283 7.68 38.50 -0.83
C MET A 283 8.35 39.78 -1.36
N LYS A 284 7.75 40.97 -1.15
CA LYS A 284 8.36 42.26 -1.54
C LYS A 284 9.45 42.74 -0.57
N THR A 285 9.44 42.25 0.68
CA THR A 285 10.37 42.68 1.73
C THR A 285 11.48 41.65 1.99
N LEU A 286 11.22 40.39 1.67
CA LEU A 286 12.18 39.30 1.88
C LEU A 286 13.31 39.33 0.84
N SER A 287 14.52 39.01 1.29
CA SER A 287 15.67 38.82 0.40
C SER A 287 15.39 37.67 -0.57
N ARG A 288 15.70 37.86 -1.86
CA ARG A 288 15.48 36.87 -2.92
C ARG A 288 16.08 35.49 -2.64
N HIS A 289 17.19 35.45 -1.89
CA HIS A 289 17.92 34.22 -1.61
C HIS A 289 17.57 33.56 -0.26
N SER A 290 16.65 34.16 0.51
CA SER A 290 16.29 33.60 1.82
C SER A 290 15.55 32.26 1.67
N GLU A 291 15.75 31.35 2.63
CA GLU A 291 15.03 30.07 2.65
C GLU A 291 13.52 30.26 2.78
N LEU A 292 13.07 31.32 3.45
CA LEU A 292 11.65 31.66 3.54
C LEU A 292 11.09 32.08 2.17
N THR A 293 11.83 32.86 1.39
CA THR A 293 11.46 33.21 0.02
C THR A 293 11.31 31.95 -0.83
N LYS A 294 12.21 30.97 -0.71
CA LYS A 294 12.08 29.68 -1.40
C LYS A 294 10.82 28.92 -0.98
N ALA A 295 10.49 28.91 0.31
CA ALA A 295 9.29 28.27 0.83
C ALA A 295 7.99 28.94 0.31
N PHE A 296 7.95 30.28 0.29
CA PHE A 296 6.82 31.03 -0.26
C PHE A 296 6.71 30.90 -1.77
N THR A 297 7.81 30.96 -2.52
CA THR A 297 7.80 30.68 -3.97
C THR A 297 7.25 29.30 -4.27
N TYR A 298 7.63 28.29 -3.49
CA TYR A 298 7.05 26.95 -3.62
C TYR A 298 5.53 26.97 -3.44
N ALA A 299 5.02 27.58 -2.37
CA ALA A 299 3.58 27.67 -2.13
C ALA A 299 2.85 28.43 -3.24
N LEU A 300 3.41 29.55 -3.71
CA LEU A 300 2.82 30.36 -4.78
C LEU A 300 2.79 29.63 -6.13
N ASN A 301 3.85 28.90 -6.47
CA ASN A 301 3.91 28.12 -7.72
C ASN A 301 2.88 27.00 -7.77
N GLN A 302 2.49 26.47 -6.60
CA GLN A 302 1.54 25.37 -6.46
C GLN A 302 0.15 25.88 -6.03
N TRP A 303 -0.06 27.19 -5.98
CA TRP A 303 -1.24 27.78 -5.34
C TRP A 303 -2.57 27.24 -5.88
N PRO A 304 -2.79 27.15 -7.21
CA PRO A 304 -4.03 26.60 -7.75
C PRO A 304 -4.34 25.19 -7.22
N ALA A 305 -3.33 24.31 -7.23
CA ALA A 305 -3.45 22.95 -6.73
C ALA A 305 -3.58 22.87 -5.19
N LEU A 306 -2.92 23.77 -4.46
CA LEU A 306 -3.01 23.85 -2.99
C LEU A 306 -4.38 24.34 -2.50
N THR A 307 -5.09 25.12 -3.32
CA THR A 307 -6.43 25.62 -3.00
C THR A 307 -7.56 24.78 -3.57
N TYR A 308 -7.27 23.83 -4.48
CA TYR A 308 -8.28 23.01 -5.15
C TYR A 308 -9.24 22.31 -4.18
N TYR A 309 -8.77 21.89 -3.00
CA TYR A 309 -9.63 21.25 -2.01
C TYR A 309 -10.77 22.15 -1.49
N ALA A 310 -10.68 23.47 -1.65
CA ALA A 310 -11.77 24.39 -1.32
C ALA A 310 -12.90 24.38 -2.37
N ASP A 311 -12.66 23.79 -3.54
CA ASP A 311 -13.61 23.66 -4.64
C ASP A 311 -14.19 22.24 -4.77
N ASP A 312 -13.57 21.24 -4.11
CA ASP A 312 -14.02 19.84 -4.09
C ASP A 312 -14.17 19.34 -2.64
N GLY A 313 -15.37 18.85 -2.28
CA GLY A 313 -15.68 18.34 -0.93
C GLY A 313 -15.03 17.00 -0.56
N TRP A 314 -14.55 16.23 -1.54
CA TRP A 314 -13.87 14.95 -1.36
C TRP A 314 -12.37 15.12 -1.14
N ALA A 315 -11.77 16.13 -1.76
CA ALA A 315 -10.37 16.47 -1.60
C ALA A 315 -10.01 16.81 -0.15
N GLU A 316 -8.84 16.37 0.29
CA GLU A 316 -8.28 16.72 1.58
C GLU A 316 -7.40 17.97 1.46
N ALA A 317 -7.13 18.67 2.56
CA ALA A 317 -6.15 19.75 2.56
C ALA A 317 -4.70 19.24 2.39
N ASP A 318 -4.43 17.96 2.69
CA ASP A 318 -3.11 17.36 2.58
C ASP A 318 -3.13 15.88 2.18
N ASN A 319 -1.93 15.41 1.83
CA ASN A 319 -1.69 14.05 1.35
C ASN A 319 -1.22 13.10 2.48
N ASN A 320 -1.51 13.40 3.75
CA ASN A 320 -1.02 12.59 4.86
C ASN A 320 -1.56 11.15 4.83
N ILE A 321 -2.67 10.89 4.14
CA ILE A 321 -3.22 9.55 3.94
C ILE A 321 -2.22 8.65 3.20
N ALA A 322 -1.61 9.12 2.10
CA ALA A 322 -0.55 8.39 1.41
C ALA A 322 0.72 8.25 2.26
N GLU A 323 1.17 9.35 2.91
CA GLU A 323 2.34 9.32 3.81
C GLU A 323 2.16 8.28 4.94
N ASN A 324 0.95 8.16 5.48
CA ASN A 324 0.61 7.18 6.52
C ASN A 324 0.66 5.75 5.99
N ALA A 325 0.13 5.49 4.79
CA ALA A 325 0.21 4.18 4.16
C ALA A 325 1.66 3.73 3.92
N LEU A 326 2.55 4.65 3.53
CA LEU A 326 3.99 4.37 3.37
C LEU A 326 4.71 4.01 4.69
N ARG A 327 4.10 4.22 5.86
CA ARG A 327 4.71 3.86 7.15
C ARG A 327 4.91 2.35 7.28
N MET A 328 4.02 1.52 6.74
CA MET A 328 4.20 0.06 6.77
C MET A 328 5.49 -0.36 6.07
N VAL A 329 5.80 0.26 4.93
CA VAL A 329 7.04 0.02 4.19
C VAL A 329 8.24 0.59 4.95
N SER A 330 8.09 1.80 5.49
CA SER A 330 9.16 2.49 6.24
C SER A 330 9.63 1.69 7.47
N LEU A 331 8.71 1.08 8.20
CA LEU A 331 9.02 0.22 9.35
C LEU A 331 9.66 -1.11 8.91
N GLY A 332 9.19 -1.69 7.81
CA GLY A 332 9.78 -2.89 7.19
C GLY A 332 11.25 -2.68 6.79
N ARG A 333 11.55 -1.56 6.13
CA ARG A 333 12.91 -1.21 5.67
C ARG A 333 13.93 -1.06 6.81
N LYS A 334 13.49 -0.80 8.04
CA LYS A 334 14.39 -0.80 9.21
C LYS A 334 14.79 -2.20 9.65
N ASN A 335 14.03 -3.23 9.24
CA ASN A 335 14.19 -4.62 9.66
C ASN A 335 14.78 -5.54 8.57
N PHE A 336 14.59 -5.22 7.29
CA PHE A 336 15.22 -5.95 6.18
C PHE A 336 15.84 -4.99 5.16
N LEU A 337 17.07 -5.33 4.74
CA LEU A 337 18.01 -4.38 4.13
C LEU A 337 17.74 -4.05 2.66
N PHE A 338 17.10 -4.95 1.90
CA PHE A 338 16.86 -4.79 0.47
C PHE A 338 15.89 -5.83 -0.09
N PHE A 339 15.35 -5.55 -1.29
CA PHE A 339 14.82 -6.57 -2.18
C PHE A 339 15.96 -7.25 -2.96
N GLY A 340 15.84 -8.55 -3.22
CA GLY A 340 16.88 -9.31 -3.94
C GLY A 340 16.95 -9.02 -5.44
N CYS A 341 15.84 -8.57 -6.04
CA CYS A 341 15.70 -8.24 -7.45
C CYS A 341 14.41 -7.42 -7.67
N ASP A 342 14.16 -6.97 -8.91
CA ASP A 342 12.91 -6.26 -9.28
C ASP A 342 11.66 -7.10 -8.97
N LEU A 343 11.64 -8.37 -9.38
CA LEU A 343 10.56 -9.29 -9.07
C LEU A 343 10.30 -9.41 -7.56
N GLY A 344 11.34 -9.30 -6.73
CA GLY A 344 11.19 -9.24 -5.28
C GLY A 344 10.48 -7.96 -4.79
N GLY A 345 10.72 -6.84 -5.47
CA GLY A 345 10.02 -5.57 -5.24
C GLY A 345 8.56 -5.63 -5.68
N GLU A 346 8.27 -6.20 -6.85
CA GLU A 346 6.90 -6.41 -7.38
C GLU A 346 6.06 -7.28 -6.44
N ARG A 347 6.59 -8.45 -6.06
CA ARG A 347 5.95 -9.33 -5.05
C ARG A 347 5.77 -8.63 -3.72
N GLY A 348 6.71 -7.76 -3.34
CA GLY A 348 6.61 -6.94 -2.15
C GLY A 348 5.47 -5.92 -2.24
N ALA A 349 5.34 -5.21 -3.36
CA ALA A 349 4.25 -4.27 -3.61
C ALA A 349 2.88 -4.96 -3.53
N LEU A 350 2.76 -6.13 -4.15
CA LEU A 350 1.55 -6.95 -4.09
C LEU A 350 1.16 -7.29 -2.65
N LEU A 351 2.08 -7.86 -1.87
CA LEU A 351 1.81 -8.27 -0.49
C LEU A 351 1.54 -7.06 0.43
N TYR A 352 2.24 -5.94 0.24
CA TYR A 352 1.92 -4.71 0.98
C TYR A 352 0.53 -4.17 0.65
N SER A 353 0.06 -4.31 -0.59
CA SER A 353 -1.27 -3.83 -1.00
C SER A 353 -2.39 -4.59 -0.29
N LEU A 354 -2.31 -5.93 -0.33
CA LEU A 354 -3.33 -6.79 0.27
C LEU A 354 -3.30 -6.78 1.81
N ILE A 355 -2.15 -6.48 2.42
CA ILE A 355 -2.02 -6.38 3.88
C ILE A 355 -2.37 -4.98 4.39
N GLY A 356 -2.15 -3.95 3.55
CA GLY A 356 -2.44 -2.56 3.90
C GLY A 356 -3.91 -2.17 3.72
N THR A 357 -4.65 -2.96 2.93
CA THR A 357 -6.10 -2.88 2.75
C THR A 357 -6.77 -3.78 3.78
#